data_AF-A0A2T5TX29-F1
#
_entry.id   AF-A0A2T5TX29-F1
#
_cell.length_a   1.000
_cell.length_b   1.000
_cell.length_c   1.000
_cell.angle_alpha   90.00
_cell.angle_beta   90.00
_cell.angle_gamma   90.00
#
_symmetry.space_group_name_H-M   'P 1'
#
loop_
_entity.id
_entity.type
_entity.pdbx_description
1 polymer ?
#
loop_
_entity_poly.entity_id
_entity_poly.type
_entity_poly.pdbx_seq_one_letter_code
_entity_poly.pdbx_strand_id
1 'polypeptide(L)'
;MSTPIALIDCNNNYVSCERAFDASLVGVPVIVLSNNDGCAIARSAEAKALGIKMGDPIHHLRDKVRRHGIQVRSSNYALYGDMQRRVIAACEAFARDFEIYSIDETFLDLAGFEGRDLVAHANAMRAQVQLWTTILTCVGIAETKTLAKLANAAAKKNPESDGVADLRDDDVRRDVMHTFAVGDVWGVGGATARKLIDLGIDTAGALRDMPMKQARAVGTVVLERLVAELGGVPSNAVEAVEPRRKGMAVTRSFGTPICDFERMMGALSQYALRAGEKLRSHGLVAARLTAFFHTNTHKPDRPQYGASRMVTLHPMTNDSLELIAAARRGAEKAWRDGYAYTKAGIMLDDLLPEDERPRTLFEKDTAKRDRLMGALDAINAKFGTWTAVTASQGFKREWKMRSEMRRRGRPTSLRCRRFERSCIPFKRTFTTLVDQCREQRYASSQLSGGGRQRGWAMKKLASLMGRSFLLVAVIYFVTVTTSAIIFEIAEGKYDAVDSFWWAFTTATTTGYGDIYPVTKTGRAVALFLMHFGPGFAFPMMTAIMSAKLIVDSDAFTHGEQEQLKEDIAAIRGMITPTKDGSFAAAVRLEADMRRYLHDEEPTRRARCLDEFRQRLALTPWAEAEQHSDGGR
;
A
#
# COMPACT_ATOMS: atom_id res chain seq x y z
N MET A 1 16.33 -34.61 -17.60
CA MET A 1 16.58 -33.26 -18.15
C MET A 1 15.53 -32.33 -17.57
N SER A 2 15.89 -31.09 -17.23
CA SER A 2 14.89 -30.10 -16.81
C SER A 2 13.96 -29.80 -17.98
N THR A 3 12.66 -29.72 -17.71
CA THR A 3 11.66 -29.37 -18.71
C THR A 3 11.88 -27.93 -19.16
N PRO A 4 11.96 -27.67 -20.49
CA PRO A 4 12.18 -26.32 -20.99
C PRO A 4 10.99 -25.39 -20.69
N ILE A 5 11.31 -24.13 -20.42
CA ILE A 5 10.37 -23.04 -20.18
C ILE A 5 10.60 -21.98 -21.25
N ALA A 6 9.52 -21.40 -21.77
CA ALA A 6 9.57 -20.21 -22.60
C ALA A 6 9.06 -18.99 -21.84
N LEU A 7 9.61 -17.82 -22.14
CA LEU A 7 9.07 -16.52 -21.76
C LEU A 7 8.63 -15.80 -23.02
N ILE A 8 7.32 -15.60 -23.17
CA ILE A 8 6.77 -14.70 -24.19
C ILE A 8 6.61 -13.30 -23.61
N ASP A 9 7.07 -12.29 -24.35
CA ASP A 9 7.05 -10.89 -23.95
C ASP A 9 6.50 -9.99 -25.07
N CYS A 10 5.53 -9.14 -24.74
CA CYS A 10 4.91 -8.19 -25.65
C CYS A 10 5.77 -6.94 -25.86
N ASN A 11 6.29 -6.78 -27.07
CA ASN A 11 7.15 -5.65 -27.42
C ASN A 11 6.41 -4.31 -27.32
N ASN A 12 6.97 -3.39 -26.53
CA ASN A 12 6.40 -2.06 -26.28
C ASN A 12 4.90 -2.13 -25.90
N ASN A 13 4.51 -3.10 -25.06
CA ASN A 13 3.14 -3.57 -24.87
C ASN A 13 2.05 -2.49 -24.93
N TYR A 14 2.10 -1.47 -24.07
CA TYR A 14 1.03 -0.45 -24.05
C TYR A 14 0.95 0.36 -25.35
N VAL A 15 2.08 0.65 -25.99
CA VAL A 15 2.07 1.31 -27.31
C VAL A 15 1.50 0.38 -28.37
N SER A 16 1.85 -0.90 -28.33
CA SER A 16 1.34 -1.92 -29.26
C SER A 16 -0.18 -2.12 -29.09
N CYS A 17 -0.68 -2.09 -27.86
CA CYS A 17 -2.12 -2.09 -27.57
C CYS A 17 -2.83 -0.87 -28.17
N GLU A 18 -2.25 0.33 -28.06
CA GLU A 18 -2.84 1.52 -28.69
C GLU A 18 -2.81 1.42 -30.23
N ARG A 19 -1.71 0.92 -30.82
CA ARG A 19 -1.55 0.69 -32.26
C ARG A 19 -2.55 -0.33 -32.81
N ALA A 20 -2.84 -1.39 -32.07
CA ALA A 20 -3.83 -2.40 -32.47
C ALA A 20 -5.24 -1.80 -32.71
N PHE A 21 -5.56 -0.66 -32.07
CA PHE A 21 -6.82 0.06 -32.24
C PHE A 21 -6.68 1.41 -32.96
N ASP A 22 -5.48 1.74 -33.43
CA ASP A 22 -5.16 2.99 -34.11
C ASP A 22 -3.97 2.79 -35.06
N ALA A 23 -4.26 2.38 -36.29
CA ALA A 23 -3.23 2.17 -37.31
C ALA A 23 -2.45 3.46 -37.65
N SER A 24 -3.00 4.65 -37.36
CA SER A 24 -2.28 5.92 -37.55
C SER A 24 -1.07 6.08 -36.63
N LEU A 25 -0.96 5.23 -35.60
CA LEU A 25 0.16 5.21 -34.65
C LEU A 25 1.34 4.35 -35.11
N VAL A 26 1.21 3.63 -36.22
CA VAL A 26 2.30 2.81 -36.79
C VAL A 26 3.35 3.71 -37.43
N GLY A 27 4.62 3.48 -37.12
CA GLY A 27 5.76 4.24 -37.67
C GLY A 27 5.94 5.65 -37.11
N VAL A 28 5.07 6.11 -36.21
CA VAL A 28 5.20 7.42 -35.54
C VAL A 28 5.70 7.26 -34.10
N PRO A 29 6.42 8.25 -33.54
CA PRO A 29 6.85 8.21 -32.14
C PRO A 29 5.65 8.31 -31.19
N VAL A 30 5.47 7.29 -30.36
CA VAL A 30 4.37 7.21 -29.38
C VAL A 30 4.92 7.00 -27.97
N ILE A 31 4.34 7.71 -27.01
CA ILE A 31 4.53 7.46 -25.58
C ILE A 31 3.19 7.25 -24.87
N VAL A 32 3.16 6.29 -23.95
CA VAL A 32 2.03 6.08 -23.04
C VAL A 32 2.44 6.53 -21.64
N LEU A 33 1.60 7.36 -21.01
CA LEU A 33 1.88 7.96 -19.71
C LEU A 33 1.32 7.15 -18.54
N SER A 34 1.93 7.32 -17.37
CA SER A 34 1.49 6.74 -16.10
C SER A 34 0.08 7.17 -15.70
N ASN A 35 -0.47 6.44 -14.73
CA ASN A 35 -1.61 6.91 -13.95
C ASN A 35 -1.30 8.34 -13.42
N ASN A 36 -2.09 9.34 -13.82
CA ASN A 36 -1.92 10.80 -13.59
C ASN A 36 -1.15 11.56 -14.68
N ASP A 37 -0.87 10.93 -15.82
CA ASP A 37 -0.08 11.52 -16.90
C ASP A 37 1.27 12.06 -16.41
N GLY A 38 1.89 11.40 -15.43
CA GLY A 38 3.07 11.93 -14.73
C GLY A 38 4.38 11.74 -15.50
N CYS A 39 4.57 10.54 -16.06
CA CYS A 39 5.80 10.13 -16.74
C CYS A 39 5.52 9.10 -17.83
N ALA A 40 6.45 8.93 -18.77
CA ALA A 40 6.36 7.92 -19.82
C ALA A 40 6.61 6.52 -19.25
N ILE A 41 5.63 5.62 -19.37
CA ILE A 41 5.70 4.23 -18.89
C ILE A 41 5.74 3.19 -20.01
N ALA A 42 5.45 3.59 -21.24
CA ALA A 42 5.76 2.80 -22.44
C ALA A 42 6.11 3.72 -23.59
N ARG A 43 6.98 3.25 -24.48
CA ARG A 43 7.61 4.04 -25.54
C ARG A 43 7.76 3.19 -26.78
N SER A 44 7.40 3.75 -27.94
CA SER A 44 7.65 3.12 -29.22
C SER A 44 9.16 3.09 -29.54
N ALA A 45 9.59 2.27 -30.51
CA ALA A 45 11.00 2.22 -30.90
C ALA A 45 11.49 3.59 -31.42
N GLU A 46 10.63 4.28 -32.17
CA GLU A 46 10.84 5.63 -32.69
C GLU A 46 11.00 6.64 -31.53
N ALA A 47 10.19 6.53 -30.48
CA ALA A 47 10.32 7.37 -29.28
C ALA A 47 11.61 7.07 -28.48
N LYS A 48 12.04 5.81 -28.41
CA LYS A 48 13.32 5.42 -27.80
C LYS A 48 14.51 6.00 -28.57
N ALA A 49 14.46 5.99 -29.89
CA ALA A 49 15.48 6.58 -30.75
C ALA A 49 15.64 8.11 -30.54
N LEU A 50 14.57 8.79 -30.13
CA LEU A 50 14.61 10.19 -29.71
C LEU A 50 15.20 10.41 -28.29
N GLY A 51 15.74 9.36 -27.66
CA GLY A 51 16.38 9.39 -26.35
C GLY A 51 15.40 9.57 -25.18
N ILE A 52 14.13 9.20 -25.34
CA ILE A 52 13.16 9.21 -24.23
C ILE A 52 13.38 7.96 -23.37
N LYS A 53 13.66 8.14 -22.09
CA LYS A 53 13.91 7.06 -21.12
C LYS A 53 12.63 6.62 -20.42
N MET A 54 12.67 5.44 -19.81
CA MET A 54 11.55 4.96 -19.00
C MET A 54 11.41 5.82 -17.76
N GLY A 55 10.19 6.21 -17.41
CA GLY A 55 9.94 7.03 -16.23
C GLY A 55 10.25 8.52 -16.41
N ASP A 56 10.67 8.96 -17.61
CA ASP A 56 10.91 10.38 -17.89
C ASP A 56 9.63 11.20 -17.60
N PRO A 57 9.71 12.25 -16.77
CA PRO A 57 8.55 13.07 -16.46
C PRO A 57 8.04 13.82 -17.70
N ILE A 58 6.72 13.82 -17.93
CA ILE A 58 6.14 14.43 -19.14
C ILE A 58 6.46 15.93 -19.24
N HIS A 59 6.60 16.61 -18.10
CA HIS A 59 6.88 18.04 -18.06
C HIS A 59 8.28 18.39 -18.57
N HIS A 60 9.25 17.48 -18.46
CA HIS A 60 10.57 17.62 -19.08
C HIS A 60 10.56 17.28 -20.58
N LEU A 61 9.57 16.51 -21.04
CA LEU A 61 9.47 16.07 -22.43
C LEU A 61 8.67 17.02 -23.33
N ARG A 62 8.03 18.06 -22.79
CA ARG A 62 7.07 18.92 -23.53
C ARG A 62 7.63 19.49 -24.83
N ASP A 63 8.84 20.02 -24.80
CA ASP A 63 9.46 20.63 -25.98
C ASP A 63 9.84 19.57 -27.01
N LYS A 64 10.35 18.42 -26.55
CA LYS A 64 10.67 17.27 -27.41
C LYS A 64 9.41 16.70 -28.07
N VAL A 65 8.31 16.61 -27.31
CA VAL A 65 7.00 16.17 -27.80
C VAL A 65 6.51 17.07 -28.93
N ARG A 66 6.54 18.39 -28.74
CA ARG A 66 6.13 19.37 -29.75
C ARG A 66 7.03 19.32 -30.99
N ARG A 67 8.35 19.31 -30.79
CA ARG A 67 9.34 19.35 -31.87
C ARG A 67 9.27 18.13 -32.79
N HIS A 68 9.06 16.94 -32.23
CA HIS A 68 9.08 15.68 -32.99
C HIS A 68 7.68 15.10 -33.23
N GLY A 69 6.61 15.85 -32.96
CA GLY A 69 5.24 15.39 -33.20
C GLY A 69 4.86 14.12 -32.43
N ILE A 70 5.41 13.93 -31.23
CA ILE A 70 5.26 12.69 -30.46
C ILE A 70 3.80 12.53 -30.02
N GLN A 71 3.21 11.38 -30.37
CA GLN A 71 1.86 11.04 -29.97
C GLN A 71 1.84 10.61 -28.49
N VAL A 72 1.15 11.39 -27.67
CA VAL A 72 1.01 11.13 -26.23
C VAL A 72 -0.34 10.48 -25.96
N ARG A 73 -0.35 9.40 -25.18
CA ARG A 73 -1.57 8.71 -24.74
C ARG A 73 -1.56 8.53 -23.22
N SER A 74 -2.71 8.72 -22.57
CA SER A 74 -2.88 8.30 -21.17
C SER A 74 -3.03 6.79 -21.10
N SER A 75 -2.52 6.18 -20.03
CA SER A 75 -2.68 4.75 -19.77
C SER A 75 -4.15 4.30 -19.72
N ASN A 76 -4.42 3.15 -20.34
CA ASN A 76 -5.74 2.52 -20.40
C ASN A 76 -5.68 1.03 -19.97
N TYR A 77 -5.57 0.79 -18.66
CA TYR A 77 -5.40 -0.56 -18.11
C TYR A 77 -6.54 -1.55 -18.44
N ALA A 78 -7.76 -1.05 -18.70
CA ALA A 78 -8.86 -1.91 -19.14
C ALA A 78 -8.63 -2.49 -20.53
N LEU A 79 -8.07 -1.67 -21.44
CA LEU A 79 -7.63 -2.13 -22.76
C LEU A 79 -6.46 -3.09 -22.63
N TYR A 80 -5.45 -2.74 -21.84
CA TYR A 80 -4.22 -3.54 -21.73
C TYR A 80 -4.51 -4.92 -21.14
N GLY A 81 -5.37 -5.01 -20.11
CA GLY A 81 -5.80 -6.29 -19.55
C GLY A 81 -6.66 -7.12 -20.52
N ASP A 82 -7.42 -6.49 -21.41
CA ASP A 82 -8.15 -7.20 -22.46
C ASP A 82 -7.22 -7.77 -23.53
N MET A 83 -6.23 -6.99 -23.96
CA MET A 83 -5.22 -7.44 -24.91
C MET A 83 -4.39 -8.60 -24.35
N GLN A 84 -4.00 -8.52 -23.08
CA GLN A 84 -3.28 -9.61 -22.41
C GLN A 84 -4.06 -10.93 -22.46
N ARG A 85 -5.36 -10.92 -22.11
CA ARG A 85 -6.19 -12.14 -22.19
C ARG A 85 -6.22 -12.74 -23.59
N ARG A 86 -6.22 -11.91 -24.64
CA ARG A 86 -6.16 -12.36 -26.03
C ARG A 86 -4.80 -12.95 -26.40
N VAL A 87 -3.71 -12.37 -25.88
CA VAL A 87 -2.36 -12.93 -26.05
C VAL A 87 -2.27 -14.31 -25.39
N ILE A 88 -2.77 -14.46 -24.16
CA ILE A 88 -2.81 -15.76 -23.47
C ILE A 88 -3.61 -16.78 -24.28
N ALA A 89 -4.82 -16.43 -24.71
CA ALA A 89 -5.65 -17.31 -25.54
C ALA A 89 -4.95 -17.74 -26.84
N ALA A 90 -4.14 -16.86 -27.44
CA ALA A 90 -3.34 -17.20 -28.61
C ALA A 90 -2.15 -18.13 -28.31
N CYS A 91 -1.73 -18.27 -27.05
CA CYS A 91 -0.62 -19.14 -26.65
C CYS A 91 -1.09 -20.52 -26.16
N GLU A 92 -2.37 -20.72 -25.83
CA GLU A 92 -2.88 -21.95 -25.18
C GLU A 92 -2.51 -23.24 -25.92
N ALA A 93 -2.51 -23.25 -27.26
CA ALA A 93 -2.17 -24.43 -28.05
C ALA A 93 -0.66 -24.77 -28.08
N PHE A 94 0.20 -23.89 -27.57
CA PHE A 94 1.65 -23.98 -27.68
C PHE A 94 2.35 -24.32 -26.36
N ALA A 95 1.62 -24.42 -25.26
CA ALA A 95 2.16 -24.70 -23.94
C ALA A 95 1.23 -25.65 -23.18
N ARG A 96 1.79 -26.44 -22.26
CA ARG A 96 1.00 -27.25 -21.35
C ARG A 96 0.26 -26.38 -20.33
N ASP A 97 0.95 -25.39 -19.81
CA ASP A 97 0.47 -24.47 -18.80
C ASP A 97 1.19 -23.11 -18.93
N PHE A 98 0.68 -22.09 -18.25
CA PHE A 98 1.24 -20.74 -18.27
C PHE A 98 1.19 -20.06 -16.90
N GLU A 99 2.24 -19.27 -16.61
CA GLU A 99 2.33 -18.42 -15.43
C GLU A 99 2.40 -16.96 -15.86
N ILE A 100 1.35 -16.19 -15.54
CA ILE A 100 1.30 -14.77 -15.84
C ILE A 100 2.21 -14.02 -14.86
N TYR A 101 3.36 -13.54 -15.35
CA TYR A 101 4.32 -12.81 -14.52
C TYR A 101 4.00 -11.31 -14.45
N SER A 102 3.63 -10.71 -15.59
CA SER A 102 3.18 -9.32 -15.70
C SER A 102 2.13 -9.18 -16.80
N ILE A 103 1.71 -7.94 -17.09
CA ILE A 103 0.74 -7.66 -18.16
C ILE A 103 1.28 -7.93 -19.57
N ASP A 104 2.60 -7.93 -19.72
CA ASP A 104 3.34 -8.11 -20.97
C ASP A 104 4.16 -9.39 -21.02
N GLU A 105 4.41 -10.04 -19.88
CA GLU A 105 5.30 -11.20 -19.77
C GLU A 105 4.55 -12.42 -19.22
N THR A 106 4.72 -13.57 -19.88
CA THR A 106 4.12 -14.84 -19.46
C THR A 106 5.12 -15.96 -19.64
N PHE A 107 5.35 -16.73 -18.58
CA PHE A 107 6.11 -17.97 -18.66
C PHE A 107 5.21 -19.08 -19.16
N LEU A 108 5.74 -19.92 -20.03
CA LEU A 108 5.06 -21.01 -20.70
C LEU A 108 5.81 -22.30 -20.40
N ASP A 109 5.09 -23.30 -19.93
CA ASP A 109 5.62 -24.63 -19.71
C ASP A 109 5.58 -25.43 -21.03
N LEU A 110 6.76 -25.82 -21.51
CA LEU A 110 6.91 -26.57 -22.77
C LEU A 110 7.03 -28.07 -22.55
N ALA A 111 6.64 -28.58 -21.37
CA ALA A 111 6.49 -30.02 -21.13
C ALA A 111 5.65 -30.70 -22.21
N GLY A 112 6.16 -31.79 -22.79
CA GLY A 112 5.50 -32.54 -23.86
C GLY A 112 5.76 -32.01 -25.27
N PHE A 113 6.49 -30.91 -25.42
CA PHE A 113 6.88 -30.35 -26.71
C PHE A 113 8.38 -30.58 -27.02
N GLU A 114 9.12 -31.28 -26.16
CA GLU A 114 10.59 -31.42 -26.23
C GLU A 114 11.08 -32.10 -27.52
N GLY A 115 10.27 -32.95 -28.14
CA GLY A 115 10.58 -33.61 -29.41
C GLY A 115 10.40 -32.74 -30.66
N ARG A 116 9.98 -31.48 -30.51
CA ARG A 116 9.83 -30.53 -31.61
C ARG A 116 11.05 -29.62 -31.72
N ASP A 117 11.20 -29.00 -32.88
CA ASP A 117 11.99 -27.77 -32.98
C ASP A 117 11.29 -26.65 -32.19
N LEU A 118 11.80 -26.34 -31.00
CA LEU A 118 11.19 -25.34 -30.13
C LEU A 118 11.33 -23.92 -30.67
N VAL A 119 12.33 -23.62 -31.50
CA VAL A 119 12.48 -22.30 -32.13
C VAL A 119 11.39 -22.12 -33.19
N ALA A 120 11.19 -23.12 -34.05
CA ALA A 120 10.09 -23.11 -35.01
C ALA A 120 8.72 -23.07 -34.33
N HIS A 121 8.55 -23.84 -33.25
CA HIS A 121 7.32 -23.86 -32.43
C HIS A 121 7.04 -22.48 -31.81
N ALA A 122 8.04 -21.82 -31.25
CA ALA A 122 7.92 -20.47 -30.71
C ALA A 122 7.62 -19.42 -31.80
N ASN A 123 8.22 -19.54 -32.99
CA ASN A 123 7.91 -18.66 -34.11
C ASN A 123 6.47 -18.81 -34.60
N ALA A 124 5.95 -20.05 -34.68
CA ALA A 124 4.54 -20.29 -34.99
C ALA A 124 3.60 -19.66 -33.93
N MET A 125 3.94 -19.77 -32.65
CA MET A 125 3.20 -19.13 -31.56
C MET A 125 3.20 -17.60 -31.72
N ARG A 126 4.36 -16.98 -31.98
CA ARG A 126 4.49 -15.54 -32.20
C ARG A 126 3.66 -15.06 -33.38
N ALA A 127 3.68 -15.80 -34.49
CA ALA A 127 2.86 -15.50 -35.66
C ALA A 127 1.36 -15.55 -35.35
N GLN A 128 0.91 -16.53 -34.56
CA GLN A 128 -0.49 -16.61 -34.12
C GLN A 128 -0.87 -15.42 -33.22
N VAL A 129 -0.02 -15.08 -32.25
CA VAL A 129 -0.24 -13.90 -31.38
C VAL A 129 -0.34 -12.63 -32.22
N GLN A 130 0.56 -12.43 -33.17
CA GLN A 130 0.53 -11.29 -34.07
C GLN A 130 -0.75 -11.26 -34.92
N LEU A 131 -1.18 -12.40 -35.47
CA LEU A 131 -2.40 -12.49 -36.27
C LEU A 131 -3.65 -12.14 -35.45
N TRP A 132 -3.76 -12.66 -34.23
CA TRP A 132 -4.97 -12.52 -33.41
C TRP A 132 -5.05 -11.18 -32.69
N THR A 133 -3.89 -10.57 -32.38
CA THR A 133 -3.81 -9.40 -31.50
C THR A 133 -3.12 -8.19 -32.12
N THR A 134 -2.43 -8.35 -33.25
CA THR A 134 -1.54 -7.33 -33.86
C THR A 134 -0.34 -6.96 -32.97
N ILE A 135 -0.12 -7.67 -31.85
CA ILE A 135 1.01 -7.44 -30.94
C ILE A 135 2.20 -8.28 -31.39
N LEU A 136 3.34 -7.61 -31.57
CA LEU A 136 4.63 -8.27 -31.78
C LEU A 136 5.20 -8.74 -30.45
N THR A 137 5.74 -9.95 -30.44
CA THR A 137 6.34 -10.56 -29.25
C THR A 137 7.77 -11.01 -29.52
N CYS A 138 8.55 -11.15 -28.45
CA CYS A 138 9.79 -11.91 -28.44
C CYS A 138 9.63 -13.12 -27.51
N VAL A 139 10.35 -14.20 -27.80
CA VAL A 139 10.33 -15.42 -26.97
C VAL A 139 11.75 -15.80 -26.56
N GLY A 140 11.95 -16.08 -25.27
CA GLY A 140 13.19 -16.64 -24.74
C GLY A 140 12.95 -18.05 -24.22
N ILE A 141 13.76 -19.02 -24.61
CA ILE A 141 13.64 -20.43 -24.23
C ILE A 141 14.86 -20.83 -23.40
N ALA A 142 14.64 -21.48 -22.26
CA ALA A 142 15.71 -22.04 -21.42
C ALA A 142 15.18 -23.04 -20.37
N GLU A 143 16.05 -23.60 -19.53
CA GLU A 143 15.71 -24.53 -18.44
C GLU A 143 15.21 -23.84 -17.17
N THR A 144 15.52 -22.55 -17.00
CA THR A 144 15.17 -21.77 -15.79
C THR A 144 14.52 -20.46 -16.17
N LYS A 145 13.71 -19.89 -15.25
CA LYS A 145 13.03 -18.61 -15.49
C LYS A 145 14.02 -17.48 -15.73
N THR A 146 15.12 -17.49 -14.99
CA THR A 146 16.18 -16.48 -15.13
C THR A 146 16.83 -16.56 -16.50
N LEU A 147 17.16 -17.78 -16.96
CA LEU A 147 17.72 -17.97 -18.29
C LEU A 147 16.70 -17.64 -19.40
N ALA A 148 15.42 -17.96 -19.23
CA ALA A 148 14.40 -17.60 -20.20
C ALA A 148 14.23 -16.08 -20.32
N LYS A 149 14.37 -15.34 -19.22
CA LYS A 149 14.43 -13.86 -19.23
C LYS A 149 15.69 -13.34 -19.92
N LEU A 150 16.84 -13.93 -19.66
CA LEU A 150 18.10 -13.59 -20.36
C LEU A 150 17.98 -13.85 -21.87
N ALA A 151 17.41 -14.99 -22.25
CA ALA A 151 17.12 -15.39 -23.62
C ALA A 151 16.22 -14.36 -24.31
N ASN A 152 15.11 -13.97 -23.68
CA ASN A 152 14.21 -12.96 -24.24
C ASN A 152 14.90 -11.61 -24.43
N ALA A 153 15.74 -11.20 -23.46
CA ALA A 153 16.52 -9.98 -23.57
C ALA A 153 17.54 -10.04 -24.72
N ALA A 154 18.16 -11.20 -24.96
CA ALA A 154 19.01 -11.44 -26.12
C ALA A 154 18.21 -11.37 -27.43
N ALA A 155 17.03 -12.01 -27.49
CA ALA A 155 16.15 -12.00 -28.65
C ALA A 155 15.67 -10.60 -29.05
N LYS A 156 15.55 -9.68 -28.09
CA LYS A 156 15.21 -8.27 -28.34
C LYS A 156 16.38 -7.44 -28.85
N LYS A 157 17.62 -7.83 -28.52
CA LYS A 157 18.83 -7.09 -28.87
C LYS A 157 19.46 -7.59 -30.18
N ASN A 158 19.29 -8.88 -30.52
CA ASN A 158 19.86 -9.48 -31.72
C ASN A 158 18.80 -9.64 -32.83
N PRO A 159 18.86 -8.85 -33.91
CA PRO A 159 17.94 -8.99 -35.06
C PRO A 159 18.03 -10.35 -35.75
N GLU A 160 19.18 -11.02 -35.72
CA GLU A 160 19.39 -12.33 -36.35
C GLU A 160 18.61 -13.45 -35.68
N SER A 161 18.17 -13.22 -34.44
CA SER A 161 17.36 -14.19 -33.69
C SER A 161 15.91 -14.25 -34.18
N ASP A 162 15.50 -13.37 -35.11
CA ASP A 162 14.12 -13.19 -35.57
C ASP A 162 13.12 -13.02 -34.41
N GLY A 163 13.57 -12.58 -33.23
CA GLY A 163 12.76 -12.42 -32.02
C GLY A 163 12.52 -13.71 -31.20
N VAL A 164 13.21 -14.81 -31.49
CA VAL A 164 13.32 -15.99 -30.61
C VAL A 164 14.78 -16.22 -30.23
N ALA A 165 15.06 -16.55 -28.98
CA ALA A 165 16.39 -17.02 -28.58
C ALA A 165 16.26 -18.25 -27.68
N ASP A 166 17.06 -19.27 -27.95
CA ASP A 166 17.10 -20.52 -27.20
C ASP A 166 18.47 -20.66 -26.52
N LEU A 167 18.50 -20.53 -25.18
CA LEU A 167 19.72 -20.65 -24.39
C LEU A 167 19.93 -22.05 -23.81
N ARG A 168 19.18 -23.05 -24.30
CA ARG A 168 19.51 -24.47 -24.07
C ARG A 168 20.70 -24.91 -24.91
N ASP A 169 20.97 -24.18 -26.00
CA ASP A 169 22.19 -24.30 -26.77
C ASP A 169 23.35 -23.64 -25.99
N ASP A 170 24.36 -24.45 -25.66
CA ASP A 170 25.50 -24.02 -24.84
C ASP A 170 26.35 -22.95 -25.51
N ASP A 171 26.50 -22.97 -26.83
CA ASP A 171 27.28 -21.98 -27.58
C ASP A 171 26.56 -20.64 -27.56
N VAL A 172 25.26 -20.63 -27.87
CA VAL A 172 24.42 -19.43 -27.81
C VAL A 172 24.38 -18.88 -26.39
N ARG A 173 24.24 -19.75 -25.38
CA ARG A 173 24.22 -19.38 -23.96
C ARG A 173 25.51 -18.69 -23.55
N ARG A 174 26.67 -19.27 -23.90
CA ARG A 174 27.98 -18.71 -23.59
C ARG A 174 28.12 -17.31 -24.20
N ASP A 175 27.82 -17.16 -25.48
CA ASP A 175 28.02 -15.90 -26.21
C ASP A 175 27.12 -14.78 -25.66
N VAL A 176 25.86 -15.10 -25.35
CA VAL A 176 24.94 -14.17 -24.69
C VAL A 176 25.45 -13.79 -23.30
N MET A 177 25.88 -14.75 -22.48
CA MET A 177 26.33 -14.49 -21.12
C MET A 177 27.60 -13.63 -21.03
N HIS A 178 28.51 -13.74 -21.99
CA HIS A 178 29.73 -12.93 -22.04
C HIS A 178 29.48 -11.46 -22.38
N THR A 179 28.42 -11.16 -23.14
CA THR A 179 28.12 -9.80 -23.59
C THR A 179 27.07 -9.11 -22.72
N PHE A 180 26.36 -9.86 -21.89
CA PHE A 180 25.27 -9.35 -21.06
C PHE A 180 25.78 -8.79 -19.73
N ALA A 181 25.59 -7.49 -19.53
CA ALA A 181 26.02 -6.81 -18.30
C ALA A 181 25.28 -7.35 -17.06
N VAL A 182 26.00 -7.53 -15.96
CA VAL A 182 25.47 -8.05 -14.70
C VAL A 182 24.31 -7.22 -14.15
N GLY A 183 24.34 -5.90 -14.37
CA GLY A 183 23.30 -4.97 -13.93
C GLY A 183 21.99 -5.08 -14.71
N ASP A 184 22.00 -5.71 -15.89
CA ASP A 184 20.81 -5.99 -16.68
C ASP A 184 20.18 -7.35 -16.33
N VAL A 185 20.86 -8.20 -15.54
CA VAL A 185 20.37 -9.54 -15.17
C VAL A 185 19.16 -9.43 -14.26
N TRP A 186 18.10 -10.18 -14.59
CA TRP A 186 16.88 -10.20 -13.79
C TRP A 186 17.18 -10.69 -12.37
N GLY A 187 16.77 -9.91 -11.36
CA GLY A 187 17.08 -10.17 -9.95
C GLY A 187 18.28 -9.38 -9.41
N VAL A 188 19.09 -8.74 -10.26
CA VAL A 188 20.20 -7.87 -9.84
C VAL A 188 19.74 -6.41 -9.83
N GLY A 189 19.50 -5.85 -8.63
CA GLY A 189 19.24 -4.43 -8.47
C GLY A 189 20.51 -3.58 -8.52
N GLY A 190 20.40 -2.27 -8.75
CA GLY A 190 21.56 -1.37 -8.90
C GLY A 190 22.51 -1.28 -7.68
N ALA A 191 22.04 -1.61 -6.47
CA ALA A 191 22.92 -1.76 -5.31
C ALA A 191 23.73 -3.06 -5.37
N THR A 192 23.11 -4.17 -5.75
CA THR A 192 23.78 -5.47 -5.92
C THR A 192 24.74 -5.44 -7.11
N ALA A 193 24.34 -4.82 -8.23
CA ALA A 193 25.19 -4.65 -9.41
C ALA A 193 26.50 -3.95 -9.05
N ARG A 194 26.46 -2.86 -8.26
CA ARG A 194 27.67 -2.17 -7.79
C ARG A 194 28.59 -3.09 -6.98
N LYS A 195 28.04 -3.82 -6.01
CA LYS A 195 28.82 -4.79 -5.22
C LYS A 195 29.48 -5.86 -6.08
N LEU A 196 28.80 -6.34 -7.12
CA LEU A 196 29.33 -7.35 -8.04
C LEU A 196 30.44 -6.76 -8.92
N ILE A 197 30.25 -5.57 -9.45
CA ILE A 197 31.26 -4.85 -10.25
C ILE A 197 32.51 -4.56 -9.41
N ASP A 198 32.34 -4.17 -8.14
CA ASP A 198 33.46 -3.95 -7.21
C ASP A 198 34.26 -5.24 -6.94
N LEU A 199 33.66 -6.42 -7.17
CA LEU A 199 34.30 -7.74 -7.09
C LEU A 199 34.87 -8.21 -8.44
N GLY A 200 34.83 -7.38 -9.49
CA GLY A 200 35.26 -7.75 -10.85
C GLY A 200 34.25 -8.61 -11.62
N ILE A 201 33.01 -8.71 -11.14
CA ILE A 201 31.93 -9.47 -11.78
C ILE A 201 31.04 -8.49 -12.53
N ASP A 202 31.29 -8.31 -13.82
CA ASP A 202 30.63 -7.32 -14.68
C ASP A 202 29.65 -7.92 -15.71
N THR A 203 29.70 -9.24 -15.93
CA THR A 203 28.88 -9.97 -16.92
C THR A 203 28.02 -11.05 -16.27
N ALA A 204 26.97 -11.48 -16.97
CA ALA A 204 26.12 -12.59 -16.54
C ALA A 204 26.91 -13.91 -16.45
N GLY A 205 27.87 -14.13 -17.35
CA GLY A 205 28.78 -15.28 -17.29
C GLY A 205 29.66 -15.27 -16.05
N ALA A 206 30.30 -14.13 -15.74
CA ALA A 206 31.09 -14.00 -14.51
C ALA A 206 30.24 -14.21 -13.25
N LEU A 207 28.98 -13.77 -13.26
CA LEU A 207 28.07 -14.00 -12.15
C LEU A 207 27.69 -15.47 -12.00
N ARG A 208 27.42 -16.17 -13.11
CA ARG A 208 27.16 -17.63 -13.11
C ARG A 208 28.33 -18.41 -12.49
N ASP A 209 29.56 -18.00 -12.78
CA ASP A 209 30.77 -18.69 -12.32
C ASP A 209 31.16 -18.33 -10.87
N MET A 210 30.42 -17.43 -10.23
CA MET A 210 30.65 -17.02 -8.85
C MET A 210 30.42 -18.20 -7.88
N PRO A 211 31.34 -18.50 -6.95
CA PRO A 211 31.13 -19.53 -5.95
C PRO A 211 29.87 -19.27 -5.09
N MET A 212 29.02 -20.28 -4.92
CA MET A 212 27.73 -20.15 -4.21
C MET A 212 27.83 -19.54 -2.81
N LYS A 213 28.87 -19.92 -2.05
CA LYS A 213 29.13 -19.34 -0.71
C LYS A 213 29.39 -17.83 -0.78
N GLN A 214 30.13 -17.38 -1.79
CA GLN A 214 30.40 -15.97 -2.02
C GLN A 214 29.13 -15.24 -2.46
N ALA A 215 28.35 -15.84 -3.37
CA ALA A 215 27.06 -15.30 -3.81
C ALA A 215 26.11 -15.08 -2.62
N ARG A 216 26.03 -16.06 -1.71
CA ARG A 216 25.25 -15.95 -0.48
C ARG A 216 25.76 -14.85 0.46
N ALA A 217 27.07 -14.70 0.60
CA ALA A 217 27.65 -13.65 1.44
C ALA A 217 27.35 -12.23 0.89
N VAL A 218 27.38 -12.06 -0.43
CA VAL A 218 27.19 -10.74 -1.08
C VAL A 218 25.70 -10.34 -1.17
N GLY A 219 24.85 -11.29 -1.54
CA GLY A 219 23.45 -11.03 -1.90
C GLY A 219 22.44 -11.97 -1.27
N THR A 220 22.82 -12.65 -0.18
CA THR A 220 21.98 -13.60 0.57
C THR A 220 21.55 -14.81 -0.27
N VAL A 221 20.58 -15.59 0.22
CA VAL A 221 20.00 -16.72 -0.51
C VAL A 221 19.42 -16.33 -1.88
N VAL A 222 19.02 -15.05 -2.06
CA VAL A 222 18.46 -14.57 -3.32
C VAL A 222 19.51 -14.60 -4.44
N LEU A 223 20.72 -14.09 -4.18
CA LEU A 223 21.79 -14.08 -5.17
C LEU A 223 22.35 -15.50 -5.38
N GLU A 224 22.45 -16.30 -4.33
CA GLU A 224 22.82 -17.72 -4.44
C GLU A 224 21.87 -18.48 -5.40
N ARG A 225 20.56 -18.31 -5.24
CA ARG A 225 19.56 -18.90 -6.16
C ARG A 225 19.68 -18.37 -7.58
N LEU A 226 19.99 -17.08 -7.74
CA LEU A 226 20.18 -16.49 -9.07
C LEU A 226 21.39 -17.11 -9.79
N VAL A 227 22.51 -17.30 -9.08
CA VAL A 227 23.69 -17.96 -9.64
C VAL A 227 23.36 -19.41 -10.04
N ALA A 228 22.62 -20.14 -9.19
CA ALA A 228 22.17 -21.49 -9.51
C ALA A 228 21.27 -21.52 -10.76
N GLU A 229 20.32 -20.59 -10.87
CA GLU A 229 19.43 -20.47 -12.03
C GLU A 229 20.19 -20.15 -13.32
N LEU A 230 21.19 -19.27 -13.27
CA LEU A 230 22.08 -18.98 -14.41
C LEU A 230 22.93 -20.20 -14.78
N GLY A 231 23.25 -21.06 -13.81
CA GLY A 231 23.89 -22.35 -14.03
C GLY A 231 22.95 -23.44 -14.55
N GLY A 232 21.69 -23.12 -14.84
CA GLY A 232 20.70 -24.08 -15.34
C GLY A 232 20.05 -24.95 -14.25
N VAL A 233 20.26 -24.63 -12.97
CA VAL A 233 19.64 -25.33 -11.83
C VAL A 233 18.37 -24.58 -11.40
N PRO A 234 17.16 -25.14 -11.64
CA PRO A 234 15.92 -24.49 -11.23
C PRO A 234 15.90 -24.31 -9.72
N SER A 235 15.83 -23.06 -9.28
CA SER A 235 15.77 -22.66 -7.87
C SER A 235 14.50 -21.88 -7.55
N ASN A 236 13.81 -21.39 -8.60
CA ASN A 236 12.45 -20.87 -8.53
C ASN A 236 11.56 -21.85 -9.30
N ALA A 237 10.85 -22.74 -8.59
CA ALA A 237 9.83 -23.55 -9.24
C ALA A 237 8.82 -22.64 -9.96
N VAL A 238 8.24 -23.12 -11.07
CA VAL A 238 7.01 -22.54 -11.60
C VAL A 238 5.98 -22.64 -10.48
N GLU A 239 5.58 -21.49 -9.92
CA GLU A 239 4.62 -21.46 -8.83
C GLU A 239 3.25 -21.61 -9.49
N ALA A 240 2.77 -22.85 -9.63
CA ALA A 240 1.45 -23.13 -10.18
C ALA A 240 0.31 -22.50 -9.35
N VAL A 241 0.60 -22.07 -8.12
CA VAL A 241 -0.33 -21.39 -7.22
C VAL A 241 0.19 -19.99 -6.94
N GLU A 242 -0.58 -18.96 -7.36
CA GLU A 242 -0.26 -17.58 -7.03
C GLU A 242 -0.09 -17.42 -5.50
N PRO A 243 1.02 -16.83 -5.02
CA PRO A 243 1.24 -16.65 -3.59
C PRO A 243 0.16 -15.77 -2.98
N ARG A 244 -0.31 -16.13 -1.79
CA ARG A 244 -1.34 -15.40 -1.05
C ARG A 244 -0.98 -13.91 -0.95
N ARG A 245 -1.94 -13.04 -1.29
CA ARG A 245 -1.77 -11.59 -1.20
C ARG A 245 -1.52 -11.20 0.25
N LYS A 246 -0.31 -10.71 0.56
CA LYS A 246 0.08 -10.29 1.91
C LYS A 246 -0.45 -8.91 2.32
N GLY A 247 -0.83 -8.09 1.33
CA GLY A 247 -1.34 -6.75 1.55
C GLY A 247 -1.94 -6.16 0.28
N MET A 248 -2.70 -5.08 0.45
CA MET A 248 -3.37 -4.37 -0.63
C MET A 248 -3.28 -2.86 -0.42
N ALA A 249 -2.91 -2.12 -1.45
CA ALA A 249 -2.90 -0.67 -1.40
C ALA A 249 -3.81 -0.03 -2.45
N VAL A 250 -4.58 0.96 -2.04
CA VAL A 250 -5.33 1.86 -2.93
C VAL A 250 -4.82 3.28 -2.69
N THR A 251 -4.03 3.77 -3.62
CA THR A 251 -3.29 5.04 -3.47
C THR A 251 -3.32 5.82 -4.78
N ARG A 252 -3.38 7.14 -4.71
CA ARG A 252 -3.30 8.01 -5.89
C ARG A 252 -2.58 9.31 -5.56
N SER A 253 -1.81 9.79 -6.53
CA SER A 253 -1.35 11.18 -6.54
C SER A 253 -2.49 12.09 -7.02
N PHE A 254 -2.60 13.25 -6.41
CA PHE A 254 -3.63 14.23 -6.74
C PHE A 254 -3.21 15.09 -7.94
N GLY A 255 -4.18 15.44 -8.79
CA GLY A 255 -3.95 16.40 -9.88
C GLY A 255 -3.71 17.82 -9.38
N THR A 256 -4.25 18.16 -8.22
CA THR A 256 -4.06 19.43 -7.49
C THR A 256 -3.78 19.10 -6.03
N PRO A 257 -2.78 19.73 -5.38
CA PRO A 257 -2.52 19.49 -3.97
C PRO A 257 -3.73 19.76 -3.09
N ILE A 258 -3.95 18.91 -2.09
CA ILE A 258 -5.01 19.05 -1.08
C ILE A 258 -4.42 19.74 0.15
N CYS A 259 -5.11 20.77 0.64
CA CYS A 259 -4.68 21.57 1.79
C CYS A 259 -5.68 21.54 2.95
N ASP A 260 -6.84 20.90 2.78
CA ASP A 260 -7.92 20.85 3.76
C ASP A 260 -8.31 19.40 4.08
N PHE A 261 -8.73 19.19 5.33
CA PHE A 261 -9.00 17.86 5.86
C PHE A 261 -10.20 17.20 5.17
N GLU A 262 -11.25 17.95 4.86
CA GLU A 262 -12.48 17.43 4.25
C GLU A 262 -12.22 16.85 2.86
N ARG A 263 -11.45 17.55 2.00
CA ARG A 263 -11.03 17.00 0.71
C ARG A 263 -10.13 15.77 0.87
N MET A 264 -9.24 15.76 1.87
CA MET A 264 -8.43 14.58 2.16
C MET A 264 -9.31 13.39 2.57
N MET A 265 -10.30 13.62 3.40
CA MET A 265 -11.26 12.61 3.85
C MET A 265 -12.17 12.12 2.72
N GLY A 266 -12.57 12.99 1.79
CA GLY A 266 -13.26 12.59 0.56
C GLY A 266 -12.41 11.62 -0.27
N ALA A 267 -11.11 11.91 -0.43
CA ALA A 267 -10.18 11.03 -1.13
C ALA A 267 -9.93 9.71 -0.39
N LEU A 268 -9.67 9.74 0.91
CA LEU A 268 -9.45 8.53 1.71
C LEU A 268 -10.71 7.66 1.77
N SER A 269 -11.90 8.26 1.89
CA SER A 269 -13.18 7.52 1.86
C SER A 269 -13.35 6.79 0.52
N GLN A 270 -13.02 7.46 -0.58
CA GLN A 270 -13.02 6.86 -1.91
C GLN A 270 -12.08 5.64 -1.99
N TYR A 271 -10.88 5.75 -1.42
CA TYR A 271 -9.89 4.67 -1.44
C TYR A 271 -10.32 3.51 -0.54
N ALA A 272 -10.92 3.79 0.62
CA ALA A 272 -11.43 2.78 1.54
C ALA A 272 -12.59 2.00 0.91
N LEU A 273 -13.52 2.70 0.25
CA LEU A 273 -14.64 2.09 -0.47
C LEU A 273 -14.12 1.11 -1.52
N ARG A 274 -13.18 1.55 -2.36
CA ARG A 274 -12.56 0.72 -3.40
C ARG A 274 -11.71 -0.42 -2.82
N ALA A 275 -11.08 -0.22 -1.67
CA ALA A 275 -10.31 -1.26 -1.00
C ALA A 275 -11.23 -2.37 -0.49
N GLY A 276 -12.38 -2.02 0.11
CA GLY A 276 -13.40 -2.98 0.53
C GLY A 276 -13.99 -3.78 -0.64
N GLU A 277 -14.35 -3.12 -1.75
CA GLU A 277 -14.81 -3.80 -2.97
C GLU A 277 -13.78 -4.82 -3.47
N LYS A 278 -12.49 -4.46 -3.45
CA LYS A 278 -11.41 -5.35 -3.86
C LYS A 278 -11.23 -6.52 -2.89
N LEU A 279 -11.25 -6.28 -1.58
CA LEU A 279 -11.18 -7.35 -0.58
C LEU A 279 -12.28 -8.39 -0.83
N ARG A 280 -13.53 -7.94 -0.99
CA ARG A 280 -14.67 -8.82 -1.29
C ARG A 280 -14.51 -9.56 -2.61
N SER A 281 -14.04 -8.90 -3.67
CA SER A 281 -13.81 -9.55 -4.96
C SER A 281 -12.74 -10.66 -4.91
N HIS A 282 -11.86 -10.62 -3.90
CA HIS A 282 -10.83 -11.63 -3.67
C HIS A 282 -11.18 -12.60 -2.53
N GLY A 283 -12.35 -12.46 -1.89
CA GLY A 283 -12.74 -13.28 -0.74
C GLY A 283 -11.86 -13.07 0.50
N LEU A 284 -11.30 -11.85 0.68
CA LEU A 284 -10.34 -11.53 1.73
C LEU A 284 -10.94 -10.57 2.76
N VAL A 285 -10.40 -10.61 3.98
CA VAL A 285 -10.61 -9.65 5.07
C VAL A 285 -9.27 -9.10 5.56
N ALA A 286 -9.24 -7.90 6.12
CA ALA A 286 -8.01 -7.26 6.61
C ALA A 286 -8.03 -7.04 8.13
N ALA A 287 -6.87 -7.21 8.79
CA ALA A 287 -6.73 -6.92 10.23
C ALA A 287 -6.15 -5.53 10.51
N ARG A 288 -5.53 -4.89 9.51
CA ARG A 288 -4.92 -3.57 9.69
C ARG A 288 -5.23 -2.67 8.51
N LEU A 289 -5.50 -1.41 8.82
CA LEU A 289 -5.65 -0.33 7.85
C LEU A 289 -4.65 0.78 8.18
N THR A 290 -3.82 1.14 7.20
CA THR A 290 -2.91 2.27 7.29
C THR A 290 -3.36 3.38 6.35
N ALA A 291 -3.78 4.51 6.90
CA ALA A 291 -4.02 5.74 6.14
C ALA A 291 -2.74 6.56 6.07
N PHE A 292 -2.36 6.99 4.86
CA PHE A 292 -1.16 7.79 4.67
C PHE A 292 -1.36 8.90 3.65
N PHE A 293 -0.59 9.98 3.80
CA PHE A 293 -0.55 11.10 2.86
C PHE A 293 0.75 11.89 3.02
N HIS A 294 1.23 12.49 1.94
CA HIS A 294 2.49 13.24 1.95
C HIS A 294 2.54 14.37 0.91
N THR A 295 3.40 15.36 1.20
CA THR A 295 3.76 16.47 0.31
C THR A 295 4.72 16.03 -0.79
N ASN A 296 5.01 16.94 -1.74
CA ASN A 296 5.97 16.68 -2.80
C ASN A 296 7.40 17.03 -2.34
N THR A 297 8.22 16.00 -2.14
CA THR A 297 9.63 16.12 -1.71
C THR A 297 10.53 16.81 -2.73
N HIS A 298 10.12 16.91 -4.00
CA HIS A 298 10.88 17.59 -5.06
C HIS A 298 10.66 19.12 -5.10
N LYS A 299 9.90 19.67 -4.14
CA LYS A 299 9.66 21.11 -3.99
C LYS A 299 10.19 21.60 -2.64
N PRO A 300 11.52 21.77 -2.50
CA PRO A 300 12.14 22.17 -1.24
C PRO A 300 11.73 23.59 -0.80
N ASP A 301 11.20 24.40 -1.72
CA ASP A 301 10.63 25.72 -1.47
C ASP A 301 9.34 25.69 -0.63
N ARG A 302 8.79 24.51 -0.33
CA ARG A 302 7.52 24.34 0.39
C ARG A 302 7.66 23.51 1.66
N PRO A 303 6.80 23.74 2.67
CA PRO A 303 6.73 22.89 3.86
C PRO A 303 6.57 21.41 3.48
N GLN A 304 7.42 20.56 4.06
CA GLN A 304 7.43 19.13 3.81
C GLN A 304 6.82 18.37 4.98
N TYR A 305 5.90 17.47 4.68
CA TYR A 305 5.30 16.60 5.67
C TYR A 305 4.81 15.30 5.05
N GLY A 306 5.10 14.19 5.72
CA GLY A 306 4.57 12.88 5.42
C GLY A 306 4.00 12.28 6.69
N ALA A 307 2.79 11.74 6.58
CA ALA A 307 2.09 11.12 7.70
C ALA A 307 1.58 9.74 7.29
N SER A 308 1.65 8.82 8.24
CA SER A 308 1.08 7.48 8.15
C SER A 308 0.58 7.08 9.53
N ARG A 309 -0.64 6.54 9.59
CA ARG A 309 -1.25 6.03 10.81
C ARG A 309 -1.92 4.70 10.52
N MET A 310 -1.50 3.69 11.29
CA MET A 310 -2.07 2.36 11.28
C MET A 310 -3.18 2.27 12.32
N VAL A 311 -4.27 1.61 11.96
CA VAL A 311 -5.44 1.33 12.78
C VAL A 311 -5.71 -0.17 12.67
N THR A 312 -5.82 -0.83 13.81
CA THR A 312 -6.21 -2.24 13.87
C THR A 312 -7.73 -2.37 13.62
N LEU A 313 -8.10 -3.38 12.85
CA LEU A 313 -9.47 -3.78 12.54
C LEU A 313 -9.78 -5.03 13.35
N HIS A 314 -10.63 -4.89 14.37
CA HIS A 314 -11.08 -6.01 15.19
C HIS A 314 -12.61 -5.94 15.35
N PRO A 315 -13.36 -6.94 14.84
CA PRO A 315 -12.90 -8.08 14.02
C PRO A 315 -12.28 -7.66 12.67
N MET A 316 -11.56 -8.58 12.03
CA MET A 316 -11.05 -8.36 10.67
C MET A 316 -12.23 -8.14 9.72
N THR A 317 -12.13 -7.20 8.79
CA THR A 317 -13.30 -6.76 8.01
C THR A 317 -12.95 -6.49 6.56
N ASN A 318 -13.95 -6.68 5.70
CA ASN A 318 -13.96 -6.21 4.32
C ASN A 318 -15.07 -5.16 4.09
N ASP A 319 -15.78 -4.74 5.15
CA ASP A 319 -16.87 -3.79 5.07
C ASP A 319 -16.36 -2.37 4.81
N SER A 320 -16.80 -1.79 3.69
CA SER A 320 -16.31 -0.50 3.24
C SER A 320 -16.60 0.65 4.22
N LEU A 321 -17.70 0.61 4.96
CA LEU A 321 -18.04 1.66 5.95
C LEU A 321 -17.15 1.59 7.18
N GLU A 322 -16.79 0.37 7.63
CA GLU A 322 -15.81 0.19 8.71
C GLU A 322 -14.41 0.63 8.29
N LEU A 323 -14.02 0.33 7.05
CA LEU A 323 -12.74 0.79 6.50
C LEU A 323 -12.72 2.33 6.39
N ILE A 324 -13.81 2.97 6.00
CA ILE A 324 -13.93 4.44 5.96
C ILE A 324 -13.78 5.02 7.38
N ALA A 325 -14.47 4.44 8.37
CA ALA A 325 -14.37 4.89 9.76
C ALA A 325 -12.95 4.72 10.32
N ALA A 326 -12.28 3.60 10.01
CA ALA A 326 -10.89 3.38 10.41
C ALA A 326 -9.93 4.35 9.72
N ALA A 327 -10.12 4.60 8.42
CA ALA A 327 -9.34 5.59 7.68
C ALA A 327 -9.48 7.00 8.27
N ARG A 328 -10.69 7.38 8.70
CA ARG A 328 -10.94 8.65 9.39
C ARG A 328 -10.15 8.75 10.69
N ARG A 329 -10.25 7.75 11.58
CA ARG A 329 -9.48 7.72 12.84
C ARG A 329 -7.98 7.86 12.60
N GLY A 330 -7.47 7.17 11.58
CA GLY A 330 -6.07 7.27 11.17
C GLY A 330 -5.72 8.67 10.67
N ALA A 331 -6.55 9.25 9.80
CA ALA A 331 -6.32 10.56 9.21
C ALA A 331 -6.37 11.70 10.24
N GLU A 332 -7.36 11.71 11.15
CA GLU A 332 -7.50 12.72 12.21
C GLU A 332 -6.24 12.77 13.09
N LYS A 333 -5.69 11.60 13.46
CA LYS A 333 -4.45 11.51 14.25
C LYS A 333 -3.17 11.83 13.46
N ALA A 334 -3.23 11.90 12.14
CA ALA A 334 -2.09 12.21 11.26
C ALA A 334 -2.14 13.59 10.62
N TRP A 335 -3.29 14.26 10.65
CA TRP A 335 -3.51 15.51 9.92
C TRP A 335 -2.68 16.65 10.50
N ARG A 336 -2.20 17.53 9.61
CA ARG A 336 -1.59 18.81 9.97
C ARG A 336 -1.97 19.87 8.96
N ASP A 337 -2.47 21.00 9.45
CA ASP A 337 -2.72 22.17 8.61
C ASP A 337 -1.41 22.81 8.13
N GLY A 338 -1.52 23.62 7.07
CA GLY A 338 -0.39 24.35 6.49
C GLY A 338 0.47 23.55 5.50
N TYR A 339 0.07 22.32 5.16
CA TYR A 339 0.76 21.49 4.17
C TYR A 339 -0.09 21.25 2.93
N ALA A 340 0.58 21.17 1.77
CA ALA A 340 -0.04 20.89 0.49
C ALA A 340 0.24 19.43 0.07
N TYR A 341 -0.66 18.53 0.43
CA TYR A 341 -0.51 17.10 0.20
C TYR A 341 -0.72 16.75 -1.27
N THR A 342 0.21 15.99 -1.84
CA THR A 342 0.20 15.64 -3.27
C THR A 342 -0.16 14.18 -3.54
N LYS A 343 -0.19 13.34 -2.51
CA LYS A 343 -0.55 11.93 -2.61
C LYS A 343 -1.16 11.46 -1.30
N ALA A 344 -2.14 10.57 -1.42
CA ALA A 344 -2.71 9.86 -0.29
C ALA A 344 -3.08 8.42 -0.68
N GLY A 345 -3.31 7.59 0.32
CA GLY A 345 -3.72 6.23 0.11
C GLY A 345 -4.08 5.50 1.38
N ILE A 346 -4.65 4.32 1.18
CA ILE A 346 -4.92 3.35 2.22
C ILE A 346 -4.18 2.07 1.88
N MET A 347 -3.53 1.48 2.87
CA MET A 347 -2.92 0.16 2.81
C MET A 347 -3.63 -0.76 3.78
N LEU A 348 -3.87 -1.99 3.36
CA LEU A 348 -4.48 -3.05 4.14
C LEU A 348 -3.48 -4.18 4.25
N ASP A 349 -3.22 -4.61 5.47
CA ASP A 349 -2.23 -5.64 5.80
C ASP A 349 -2.90 -6.73 6.64
N ASP A 350 -2.19 -7.84 6.83
CA ASP A 350 -2.68 -9.06 7.48
C ASP A 350 -3.99 -9.53 6.84
N LEU A 351 -3.90 -9.87 5.54
CA LEU A 351 -5.04 -10.36 4.79
C LEU A 351 -5.23 -11.86 5.03
N LEU A 352 -6.47 -12.26 5.30
CA LEU A 352 -6.88 -13.67 5.38
C LEU A 352 -8.10 -13.92 4.49
N PRO A 353 -8.26 -15.16 3.98
CA PRO A 353 -9.55 -15.61 3.48
C PRO A 353 -10.66 -15.36 4.50
N GLU A 354 -11.83 -14.95 4.03
CA GLU A 354 -12.96 -14.60 4.90
C GLU A 354 -13.45 -15.77 5.76
N ASP A 355 -13.35 -16.99 5.24
CA ASP A 355 -13.67 -18.25 5.92
C ASP A 355 -12.62 -18.65 6.97
N GLU A 356 -11.35 -18.26 6.77
CA GLU A 356 -10.26 -18.43 7.75
C GLU A 356 -10.26 -17.34 8.84
N ARG A 357 -11.18 -16.37 8.78
CA ARG A 357 -11.22 -15.24 9.72
C ARG A 357 -11.46 -15.72 11.17
N PRO A 358 -10.59 -15.35 12.14
CA PRO A 358 -10.84 -15.61 13.54
C PRO A 358 -12.14 -14.95 14.00
N ARG A 359 -13.00 -15.73 14.67
CA ARG A 359 -14.23 -15.23 15.28
C ARG A 359 -13.95 -14.70 16.68
N THR A 360 -14.56 -13.57 17.02
CA THR A 360 -14.53 -13.00 18.37
C THR A 360 -15.73 -13.49 19.18
N LEU A 361 -15.60 -13.50 20.52
CA LEU A 361 -16.64 -13.99 21.42
C LEU A 361 -17.94 -13.16 21.35
N PHE A 362 -17.86 -11.89 20.94
CA PHE A 362 -18.95 -10.92 20.94
C PHE A 362 -19.18 -10.29 19.56
N GLU A 363 -19.31 -11.11 18.51
CA GLU A 363 -19.60 -10.60 17.16
C GLU A 363 -21.04 -10.13 17.01
N LYS A 364 -21.20 -8.95 16.41
CA LYS A 364 -22.50 -8.47 15.94
C LYS A 364 -22.88 -9.21 14.67
N ASP A 365 -24.18 -9.44 14.46
CA ASP A 365 -24.68 -9.95 13.19
C ASP A 365 -24.37 -8.96 12.05
N THR A 366 -23.54 -9.40 11.10
CA THR A 366 -23.14 -8.63 9.93
C THR A 366 -24.01 -8.89 8.70
N ALA A 367 -24.96 -9.83 8.73
CA ALA A 367 -25.68 -10.27 7.53
C ALA A 367 -26.43 -9.14 6.80
N LYS A 368 -26.90 -8.13 7.54
CA LYS A 368 -27.49 -6.92 6.94
C LYS A 368 -26.43 -6.06 6.22
N ARG A 369 -25.25 -5.91 6.81
CA ARG A 369 -24.13 -5.15 6.24
C ARG A 369 -23.54 -5.87 5.02
N ASP A 370 -23.43 -7.18 5.07
CA ASP A 370 -22.89 -7.99 3.96
C ASP A 370 -23.79 -7.88 2.72
N ARG A 371 -25.12 -7.98 2.91
CA ARG A 371 -26.11 -7.73 1.85
C ARG A 371 -26.04 -6.29 1.31
N LEU A 372 -25.83 -5.31 2.18
CA LEU A 372 -25.67 -3.91 1.76
C LEU A 372 -24.40 -3.72 0.92
N MET A 373 -23.27 -4.28 1.35
CA MET A 373 -22.01 -4.21 0.61
C MET A 373 -22.12 -4.89 -0.75
N GLY A 374 -22.71 -6.09 -0.80
CA GLY A 374 -22.97 -6.79 -2.05
C GLY A 374 -23.88 -6.02 -3.01
N ALA A 375 -24.95 -5.40 -2.49
CA ALA A 375 -25.83 -4.56 -3.30
C ALA A 375 -25.10 -3.32 -3.85
N LEU A 376 -24.27 -2.67 -3.03
CA LEU A 376 -23.49 -1.50 -3.42
C LEU A 376 -22.50 -1.84 -4.54
N ASP A 377 -21.81 -2.97 -4.42
CA ASP A 377 -20.87 -3.46 -5.43
C ASP A 377 -21.60 -3.83 -6.73
N ALA A 378 -22.75 -4.51 -6.64
CA ALA A 378 -23.55 -4.88 -7.81
C ALA A 378 -24.06 -3.66 -8.60
N ILE A 379 -24.51 -2.61 -7.90
CA ILE A 379 -24.91 -1.34 -8.54
C ILE A 379 -23.73 -0.73 -9.28
N ASN A 380 -22.57 -0.64 -8.63
CA ASN A 380 -21.37 -0.05 -9.21
C ASN A 380 -20.78 -0.90 -10.35
N ALA A 381 -20.93 -2.22 -10.31
CA ALA A 381 -20.53 -3.11 -11.40
C ALA A 381 -21.43 -2.93 -12.64
N LYS A 382 -22.76 -2.82 -12.44
CA LYS A 382 -23.74 -2.74 -13.52
C LYS A 382 -23.81 -1.37 -14.19
N PHE A 383 -23.85 -0.31 -13.40
CA PHE A 383 -24.09 1.06 -13.89
C PHE A 383 -22.81 1.89 -14.05
N GLY A 384 -21.67 1.29 -13.72
CA GLY A 384 -20.36 1.92 -13.79
C GLY A 384 -19.86 2.31 -12.41
N THR A 385 -18.54 2.26 -12.27
CA THR A 385 -17.87 2.55 -11.01
C THR A 385 -18.30 3.94 -10.53
N TRP A 386 -18.63 4.05 -9.24
CA TRP A 386 -19.04 5.30 -8.58
C TRP A 386 -20.45 5.81 -8.88
N THR A 387 -21.36 4.92 -9.27
CA THR A 387 -22.79 5.22 -9.37
C THR A 387 -23.42 5.39 -8.00
N ALA A 388 -23.08 4.51 -7.06
CA ALA A 388 -23.47 4.60 -5.66
C ALA A 388 -22.22 4.82 -4.78
N VAL A 389 -22.25 5.86 -3.95
CA VAL A 389 -21.14 6.30 -3.11
C VAL A 389 -21.63 6.68 -1.72
N THR A 390 -20.73 6.70 -0.74
CA THR A 390 -21.05 7.20 0.61
C THR A 390 -21.08 8.73 0.61
N ALA A 391 -21.86 9.33 1.52
CA ALA A 391 -21.90 10.78 1.67
C ALA A 391 -20.52 11.37 2.00
N SER A 392 -19.71 10.66 2.80
CA SER A 392 -18.34 11.05 3.16
C SER A 392 -17.38 11.16 1.97
N GLN A 393 -17.69 10.48 0.85
CA GLN A 393 -16.89 10.59 -0.37
C GLN A 393 -17.15 11.92 -1.10
N GLY A 394 -18.34 12.51 -0.91
CA GLY A 394 -18.80 13.69 -1.63
C GLY A 394 -19.17 13.42 -3.10
N PHE A 395 -19.97 14.32 -3.67
CA PHE A 395 -20.42 14.24 -5.07
C PHE A 395 -19.47 14.95 -6.05
N LYS A 396 -18.73 15.96 -5.56
CA LYS A 396 -17.73 16.72 -6.34
C LYS A 396 -16.36 16.09 -6.16
N ARG A 397 -15.59 15.96 -7.24
CA ARG A 397 -14.31 15.24 -7.27
C ARG A 397 -13.20 16.14 -7.79
N GLU A 398 -12.85 17.14 -7.00
CA GLU A 398 -11.85 18.16 -7.36
C GLU A 398 -10.41 17.60 -7.36
N TRP A 399 -10.21 16.43 -6.75
CA TRP A 399 -8.92 15.73 -6.61
C TRP A 399 -8.71 14.59 -7.63
N LYS A 400 -9.48 14.56 -8.72
CA LYS A 400 -9.33 13.52 -9.77
C LYS A 400 -7.89 13.48 -10.31
N MET A 401 -7.48 12.26 -10.63
CA MET A 401 -6.25 12.01 -11.39
C MET A 401 -6.36 12.62 -12.79
N ARG A 402 -5.27 13.23 -13.27
CA ARG A 402 -5.12 13.73 -14.63
C ARG A 402 -5.05 12.58 -15.62
N SER A 403 -5.91 12.61 -16.62
CA SER A 403 -5.98 11.62 -17.70
C SER A 403 -6.52 12.32 -18.94
N GLU A 404 -5.90 13.44 -19.29
CA GLU A 404 -6.40 14.37 -20.30
C GLU A 404 -6.19 13.83 -21.72
N MET A 405 -5.23 12.90 -21.88
CA MET A 405 -4.85 12.28 -23.15
C MET A 405 -5.46 10.88 -23.32
N ARG A 406 -6.51 10.54 -22.55
CA ARG A 406 -7.22 9.27 -22.69
C ARG A 406 -8.18 9.34 -23.88
N ARG A 407 -8.11 8.34 -24.77
CA ARG A 407 -9.10 8.19 -25.85
C ARG A 407 -10.53 8.18 -25.29
N ARG A 408 -11.44 8.96 -25.88
CA ARG A 408 -12.89 8.85 -25.63
C ARG A 408 -13.33 7.46 -26.08
N GLY A 409 -13.88 6.67 -25.16
CA GLY A 409 -14.04 5.23 -25.34
C GLY A 409 -14.92 4.84 -26.53
N ARG A 410 -14.37 4.01 -27.43
CA ARG A 410 -15.17 2.93 -28.04
C ARG A 410 -15.15 1.76 -27.06
N PRO A 411 -16.28 1.10 -26.77
CA PRO A 411 -16.29 -0.04 -25.85
C PRO A 411 -15.30 -1.11 -26.34
N THR A 412 -14.38 -1.50 -25.46
CA THR A 412 -13.39 -2.58 -25.69
C THR A 412 -14.04 -3.97 -25.71
N SER A 413 -15.28 -4.09 -25.24
CA SER A 413 -16.08 -5.28 -25.50
C SER A 413 -16.49 -5.29 -26.98
N LEU A 414 -15.75 -6.04 -27.79
CA LEU A 414 -16.33 -6.69 -28.96
C LEU A 414 -17.33 -7.76 -28.44
N ARG A 415 -18.45 -7.33 -27.85
CA ARG A 415 -19.70 -8.03 -28.17
C ARG A 415 -19.86 -7.78 -29.66
N CYS A 416 -19.56 -8.82 -30.43
CA CYS A 416 -19.63 -8.82 -31.88
C CYS A 416 -20.99 -8.24 -32.31
N ARG A 417 -21.04 -6.96 -32.68
CA ARG A 417 -22.25 -6.28 -33.19
C ARG A 417 -22.72 -6.82 -34.54
N ARG A 418 -22.12 -7.90 -35.03
CA ARG A 418 -22.49 -8.57 -36.27
C ARG A 418 -23.43 -9.77 -36.06
N PHE A 419 -23.68 -10.17 -34.80
CA PHE A 419 -24.55 -11.33 -34.48
C PHE A 419 -25.94 -10.96 -33.90
N GLU A 420 -26.21 -9.70 -33.56
CA GLU A 420 -27.51 -9.24 -33.02
C GLU A 420 -28.28 -8.34 -34.00
N ARG A 421 -28.21 -8.61 -35.32
CA ARG A 421 -29.02 -7.90 -36.33
C ARG A 421 -30.42 -8.50 -36.55
N SER A 422 -30.83 -9.45 -35.73
CA SER A 422 -32.15 -10.08 -35.81
C SER A 422 -32.85 -9.92 -34.46
N CYS A 423 -33.47 -8.75 -34.24
CA CYS A 423 -34.67 -8.50 -33.44
C CYS A 423 -34.77 -7.00 -33.08
N ILE A 424 -35.94 -6.42 -33.34
CA ILE A 424 -36.24 -4.99 -33.48
C ILE A 424 -36.71 -4.39 -32.11
N PRO A 425 -37.26 -3.16 -31.99
CA PRO A 425 -36.64 -1.92 -31.48
C PRO A 425 -37.24 -1.38 -30.17
N PHE A 426 -36.52 -0.52 -29.42
CA PHE A 426 -37.13 0.64 -28.74
C PHE A 426 -36.05 1.62 -28.22
N LYS A 427 -35.81 2.71 -28.95
CA LYS A 427 -35.03 3.87 -28.48
C LYS A 427 -35.60 5.17 -29.06
N ARG A 428 -36.56 5.74 -28.35
CA ARG A 428 -36.85 7.17 -28.17
C ARG A 428 -37.27 7.23 -26.69
N THR A 429 -36.72 8.07 -25.83
CA THR A 429 -36.83 9.54 -25.82
C THR A 429 -35.89 10.07 -24.72
N PHE A 430 -35.65 11.38 -24.73
CA PHE A 430 -35.11 12.19 -23.63
C PHE A 430 -33.59 12.39 -23.53
N THR A 431 -33.08 13.06 -24.56
CA THR A 431 -31.98 14.04 -24.44
C THR A 431 -32.61 15.44 -24.35
N THR A 432 -32.87 15.95 -23.14
CA THR A 432 -33.07 17.39 -22.87
C THR A 432 -33.23 17.59 -21.37
N LEU A 433 -32.27 18.29 -20.72
CA LEU A 433 -32.35 18.97 -19.40
C LEU A 433 -31.01 18.95 -18.62
N VAL A 434 -29.88 19.29 -19.24
CA VAL A 434 -28.68 19.71 -18.48
C VAL A 434 -27.97 20.84 -19.23
N ASP A 435 -28.68 21.96 -19.45
CA ASP A 435 -28.07 23.14 -20.07
C ASP A 435 -28.51 24.47 -19.45
N GLN A 436 -28.87 24.50 -18.16
CA GLN A 436 -29.07 25.77 -17.46
C GLN A 436 -28.47 25.76 -16.05
N CYS A 437 -27.85 26.89 -15.73
CA CYS A 437 -27.29 27.32 -14.44
C CYS A 437 -25.81 26.99 -14.19
N ARG A 438 -24.97 27.63 -15.02
CA ARG A 438 -23.60 28.04 -14.71
C ARG A 438 -23.63 29.56 -14.50
N GLU A 439 -23.50 30.07 -13.26
CA GLU A 439 -22.87 31.37 -12.93
C GLU A 439 -22.94 31.75 -11.43
N GLN A 440 -21.98 32.61 -11.02
CA GLN A 440 -21.75 33.26 -9.71
C GLN A 440 -20.98 32.42 -8.65
N ARG A 441 -19.90 32.87 -7.98
CA ARG A 441 -19.19 34.16 -7.84
C ARG A 441 -17.74 33.88 -7.36
N TYR A 442 -16.80 34.74 -7.75
CA TYR A 442 -15.47 34.94 -7.17
C TYR A 442 -15.51 36.13 -6.20
N ALA A 443 -14.74 36.11 -5.09
CA ALA A 443 -13.80 37.19 -4.68
C ALA A 443 -13.32 37.09 -3.22
N SER A 444 -12.00 37.28 -3.05
CA SER A 444 -11.25 37.81 -1.88
C SER A 444 -11.24 37.02 -0.56
N SER A 445 -10.20 37.00 0.29
CA SER A 445 -9.14 37.98 0.55
C SER A 445 -7.88 37.33 1.17
N GLN A 446 -6.76 38.06 1.07
CA GLN A 446 -5.46 37.82 1.70
C GLN A 446 -5.43 38.21 3.20
N LEU A 447 -4.40 37.72 3.94
CA LEU A 447 -3.51 38.42 4.90
C LEU A 447 -2.67 37.35 5.66
N SER A 448 -1.36 37.25 5.40
CA SER A 448 -0.21 37.79 6.17
C SER A 448 0.04 37.16 7.56
N GLY A 449 1.26 36.69 7.82
CA GLY A 449 1.76 36.43 9.17
C GLY A 449 2.89 35.40 9.22
N GLY A 450 4.14 35.87 9.17
CA GLY A 450 5.34 35.03 9.30
C GLY A 450 5.84 34.89 10.74
N GLY A 451 6.70 33.89 10.95
CA GLY A 451 7.81 33.95 11.90
C GLY A 451 7.79 32.99 13.09
N ARG A 452 8.96 32.36 13.30
CA ARG A 452 9.45 31.61 14.49
C ARG A 452 8.90 30.20 14.72
N GLN A 453 9.62 29.17 14.27
CA GLN A 453 9.76 27.89 15.02
C GLN A 453 11.08 27.16 14.72
N ARG A 454 12.22 27.76 15.05
CA ARG A 454 13.53 27.05 15.07
C ARG A 454 13.89 26.46 16.46
N GLY A 455 13.09 26.70 17.50
CA GLY A 455 13.40 26.27 18.88
C GLY A 455 12.63 25.04 19.41
N TRP A 456 11.67 24.50 18.66
CA TRP A 456 10.70 23.53 19.21
C TRP A 456 11.22 22.09 19.29
N ALA A 457 12.03 21.65 18.32
CA ALA A 457 12.55 20.27 18.26
C ALA A 457 13.51 19.94 19.42
N MET A 458 14.39 20.89 19.80
CA MET A 458 15.30 20.74 20.94
C MET A 458 14.55 20.76 22.27
N LYS A 459 13.52 21.62 22.41
CA LYS A 459 12.69 21.66 23.63
C LYS A 459 11.84 20.41 23.83
N LYS A 460 11.41 19.75 22.75
CA LYS A 460 10.60 18.52 22.83
C LYS A 460 11.43 17.27 23.16
N LEU A 461 12.68 17.20 22.70
CA LEU A 461 13.62 16.17 23.14
C LEU A 461 13.98 16.36 24.62
N ALA A 462 14.22 17.61 25.04
CA ALA A 462 14.49 17.93 26.45
C ALA A 462 13.28 17.67 27.36
N SER A 463 12.04 17.85 26.88
CA SER A 463 10.83 17.55 27.67
C SER A 463 10.55 16.05 27.84
N LEU A 464 11.11 15.21 26.96
CA LEU A 464 11.00 13.75 27.07
C LEU A 464 11.93 13.20 28.18
N MET A 465 13.12 13.79 28.33
CA MET A 465 14.09 13.48 29.39
C MET A 465 13.62 14.05 30.74
N GLY A 466 12.77 13.30 31.45
CA GLY A 466 12.37 13.67 32.81
C GLY A 466 13.54 13.58 33.79
N ARG A 467 13.43 14.27 34.93
CA ARG A 467 14.43 14.21 36.02
C ARG A 467 14.83 12.78 36.38
N SER A 468 13.87 11.84 36.39
CA SER A 468 14.12 10.42 36.66
C SER A 468 14.96 9.73 35.59
N PHE A 469 14.77 10.04 34.30
CA PHE A 469 15.59 9.47 33.23
C PHE A 469 17.03 9.99 33.32
N LEU A 470 17.19 11.30 33.53
CA LEU A 470 18.51 11.91 33.70
C LEU A 470 19.24 11.35 34.92
N LEU A 471 18.53 11.14 36.03
CA LEU A 471 19.07 10.52 37.24
C LEU A 471 19.60 9.11 36.97
N VAL A 472 18.82 8.26 36.29
CA VAL A 472 19.25 6.88 35.96
C VAL A 472 20.43 6.88 34.99
N ALA A 473 20.43 7.76 33.99
CA ALA A 473 21.56 7.90 33.07
C ALA A 473 22.84 8.37 33.78
N VAL A 474 22.73 9.30 34.73
CA VAL A 474 23.86 9.76 35.56
C VAL A 474 24.36 8.63 36.47
N ILE A 475 23.47 7.91 37.14
CA ILE A 475 23.85 6.76 37.98
C ILE A 475 24.55 5.71 37.12
N TYR A 476 24.03 5.38 35.94
CA TYR A 476 24.68 4.45 35.02
C TYR A 476 26.08 4.91 34.63
N PHE A 477 26.25 6.18 34.25
CA PHE A 477 27.54 6.72 33.86
C PHE A 477 28.55 6.73 35.02
N VAL A 478 28.12 7.12 36.22
CA VAL A 478 28.95 7.08 37.43
C VAL A 478 29.36 5.65 37.76
N THR A 479 28.44 4.69 37.66
CA THR A 479 28.74 3.27 37.89
C THR A 479 29.76 2.74 36.90
N VAL A 480 29.56 2.97 35.59
CA VAL A 480 30.51 2.53 34.55
C VAL A 480 31.88 3.16 34.76
N THR A 481 31.95 4.45 35.06
CA THR A 481 33.22 5.18 35.27
C THR A 481 33.93 4.69 36.53
N THR A 482 33.21 4.53 37.64
CA THR A 482 33.78 4.02 38.90
C THR A 482 34.28 2.59 38.71
N SER A 483 33.52 1.73 38.02
CA SER A 483 33.95 0.36 37.72
C SER A 483 35.16 0.30 36.78
N ALA A 484 35.27 1.21 35.82
CA ALA A 484 36.45 1.34 34.97
C ALA A 484 37.71 1.70 35.78
N ILE A 485 37.61 2.68 36.69
CA ILE A 485 38.72 3.09 37.57
C ILE A 485 39.14 1.94 38.49
N ILE A 486 38.18 1.23 39.10
CA ILE A 486 38.49 0.08 39.96
C ILE A 486 39.15 -1.04 39.15
N PHE A 487 38.71 -1.26 37.91
CA PHE A 487 39.30 -2.27 37.02
C PHE A 487 40.73 -1.91 36.60
N GLU A 488 40.98 -0.65 36.24
CA GLU A 488 42.31 -0.14 35.90
C GLU A 488 43.29 -0.36 37.07
N ILE A 489 42.90 0.03 38.29
CA ILE A 489 43.72 -0.15 39.50
C ILE A 489 43.92 -1.63 39.83
N ALA A 490 42.88 -2.46 39.66
CA ALA A 490 42.92 -3.87 40.02
C ALA A 490 43.77 -4.70 39.04
N GLU A 491 43.67 -4.43 37.74
CA GLU A 491 44.36 -5.21 36.71
C GLU A 491 45.76 -4.65 36.39
N GLY A 492 45.97 -3.34 36.51
CA GLY A 492 47.27 -2.66 36.37
C GLY A 492 47.94 -2.75 34.99
N LYS A 493 47.34 -3.48 34.04
CA LYS A 493 47.87 -3.75 32.69
C LYS A 493 47.13 -3.04 31.56
N TYR A 494 45.99 -2.43 31.86
CA TYR A 494 45.12 -1.74 30.89
C TYR A 494 45.16 -0.24 31.16
N ASP A 495 45.11 0.58 30.12
CA ASP A 495 45.01 2.02 30.27
C ASP A 495 43.58 2.46 30.63
N ALA A 496 43.40 3.75 30.94
CA ALA A 496 42.10 4.30 31.32
C ALA A 496 41.04 4.20 30.22
N VAL A 497 41.45 4.25 28.95
CA VAL A 497 40.54 4.20 27.79
C VAL A 497 40.05 2.77 27.58
N ASP A 498 40.97 1.81 27.62
CA ASP A 498 40.71 0.38 27.55
C ASP A 498 39.83 -0.10 28.71
N SER A 499 40.10 0.41 29.92
CA SER A 499 39.31 0.10 31.11
C SER A 499 37.88 0.66 31.03
N PHE A 500 37.70 1.85 30.44
CA PHE A 500 36.38 2.42 30.19
C PHE A 500 35.62 1.70 29.08
N TRP A 501 36.30 1.35 27.98
CA TRP A 501 35.76 0.52 26.90
C TRP A 501 35.26 -0.84 27.42
N TRP A 502 36.08 -1.50 28.24
CA TRP A 502 35.71 -2.76 28.88
C TRP A 502 34.48 -2.61 29.80
N ALA A 503 34.46 -1.60 30.67
CA ALA A 503 33.35 -1.38 31.59
C ALA A 503 32.03 -1.10 30.85
N PHE A 504 32.10 -0.32 29.76
CA PHE A 504 30.94 -0.01 28.93
C PHE A 504 30.40 -1.25 28.19
N THR A 505 31.27 -2.00 27.51
CA THR A 505 30.87 -3.21 26.76
C THR A 505 30.40 -4.35 27.65
N THR A 506 30.92 -4.42 28.89
CA THR A 506 30.47 -5.35 29.93
C THR A 506 29.08 -4.96 30.46
N ALA A 507 28.86 -3.67 30.75
CA ALA A 507 27.55 -3.17 31.21
C ALA A 507 26.45 -3.36 30.15
N THR A 508 26.78 -3.25 28.86
CA THR A 508 25.85 -3.49 27.74
C THR A 508 25.73 -4.96 27.34
N THR A 509 26.45 -5.88 27.99
CA THR A 509 26.54 -7.33 27.66
C THR A 509 26.96 -7.64 26.23
N THR A 510 27.60 -6.69 25.54
CA THR A 510 28.03 -6.89 24.15
C THR A 510 29.29 -7.77 24.08
N GLY A 511 30.18 -7.64 25.07
CA GLY A 511 31.29 -8.56 25.36
C GLY A 511 32.07 -9.07 24.14
N TYR A 512 33.05 -8.30 23.65
CA TYR A 512 33.88 -8.69 22.50
C TYR A 512 35.02 -9.67 22.84
N GLY A 513 35.32 -9.87 24.13
CA GLY A 513 36.34 -10.81 24.60
C GLY A 513 37.79 -10.37 24.38
N ASP A 514 37.98 -9.14 23.92
CA ASP A 514 39.24 -8.42 23.72
C ASP A 514 39.91 -8.02 25.05
N ILE A 515 39.12 -7.60 26.03
CA ILE A 515 39.58 -7.22 27.38
C ILE A 515 38.78 -7.99 28.43
N TYR A 516 39.46 -8.54 29.44
CA TYR A 516 38.81 -9.35 30.48
C TYR A 516 39.54 -9.31 31.83
N PRO A 517 38.81 -9.44 32.96
CA PRO A 517 39.37 -9.43 34.30
C PRO A 517 40.11 -10.74 34.62
N VAL A 518 41.35 -10.63 35.09
CA VAL A 518 42.16 -11.77 35.55
C VAL A 518 42.21 -11.82 37.07
N THR A 519 42.17 -10.68 37.74
CA THR A 519 42.22 -10.57 39.20
C THR A 519 40.88 -10.89 39.87
N LYS A 520 40.94 -11.29 41.15
CA LYS A 520 39.72 -11.53 41.95
C LYS A 520 38.86 -10.27 42.06
N THR A 521 39.49 -9.11 42.22
CA THR A 521 38.83 -7.81 42.31
C THR A 521 38.18 -7.42 40.98
N GLY A 522 38.90 -7.53 39.86
CA GLY A 522 38.34 -7.26 38.53
C GLY A 522 37.15 -8.16 38.20
N ARG A 523 37.19 -9.44 38.59
CA ARG A 523 36.07 -10.38 38.41
C ARG A 523 34.84 -10.01 39.25
N ALA A 524 35.04 -9.51 40.47
CA ALA A 524 33.94 -9.04 41.31
C ALA A 524 33.24 -7.81 40.70
N VAL A 525 34.03 -6.87 40.15
CA VAL A 525 33.50 -5.69 39.43
C VAL A 525 32.75 -6.11 38.17
N ALA A 526 33.28 -7.08 37.42
CA ALA A 526 32.62 -7.62 36.24
C ALA A 526 31.26 -8.25 36.56
N LEU A 527 31.19 -9.07 37.62
CA LEU A 527 29.93 -9.65 38.09
C LEU A 527 28.91 -8.58 38.44
N PHE A 528 29.33 -7.51 39.13
CA PHE A 528 28.44 -6.40 39.44
C PHE A 528 27.92 -5.68 38.18
N LEU A 529 28.80 -5.31 37.25
CA LEU A 529 28.42 -4.62 36.01
C LEU A 529 27.46 -5.45 35.13
N MET A 530 27.72 -6.76 35.02
CA MET A 530 26.90 -7.68 34.23
C MET A 530 25.47 -7.84 34.77
N HIS A 531 25.25 -7.64 36.08
CA HIS A 531 23.91 -7.65 36.67
C HIS A 531 23.28 -6.26 36.68
N PHE A 532 24.07 -5.21 36.94
CA PHE A 532 23.57 -3.85 37.08
C PHE A 532 23.06 -3.27 35.74
N GLY A 533 23.81 -3.46 34.64
CA GLY A 533 23.43 -2.92 33.34
C GLY A 533 22.10 -3.49 32.81
N PRO A 534 22.06 -4.78 32.46
CA PRO A 534 20.86 -5.43 31.91
C PRO A 534 19.77 -5.67 32.94
N GLY A 535 20.11 -5.87 34.21
CA GLY A 535 19.14 -6.18 35.26
C GLY A 535 18.44 -4.95 35.84
N PHE A 536 19.06 -3.76 35.76
CA PHE A 536 18.54 -2.57 36.43
C PHE A 536 18.55 -1.32 35.54
N ALA A 537 19.71 -0.91 35.01
CA ALA A 537 19.84 0.36 34.31
C ALA A 537 19.04 0.38 32.98
N PHE A 538 19.22 -0.61 32.11
CA PHE A 538 18.51 -0.65 30.82
C PHE A 538 17.00 -0.87 30.98
N PRO A 539 16.51 -1.83 31.79
CA PRO A 539 15.07 -2.01 32.01
C PRO A 539 14.41 -0.77 32.62
N MET A 540 15.08 -0.07 33.54
CA MET A 540 14.48 1.12 34.16
C MET A 540 14.47 2.31 33.19
N MET A 541 15.51 2.49 32.37
CA MET A 541 15.51 3.50 31.31
C MET A 541 14.42 3.22 30.26
N THR A 542 14.28 1.96 29.82
CA THR A 542 13.25 1.57 28.86
C THR A 542 11.85 1.64 29.47
N ALA A 543 11.66 1.28 30.74
CA ALA A 543 10.37 1.41 31.44
C ALA A 543 9.96 2.88 31.62
N ILE A 544 10.88 3.77 31.99
CA ILE A 544 10.61 5.22 32.12
C ILE A 544 10.26 5.82 30.74
N MET A 545 10.96 5.42 29.69
CA MET A 545 10.63 5.85 28.31
C MET A 545 9.28 5.29 27.85
N SER A 546 9.03 4.00 28.08
CA SER A 546 7.78 3.33 27.72
C SER A 546 6.59 3.90 28.48
N ALA A 547 6.71 4.17 29.79
CA ALA A 547 5.65 4.80 30.58
C ALA A 547 5.28 6.22 30.09
N LYS A 548 6.22 6.92 29.45
CA LYS A 548 5.95 8.24 28.84
C LYS A 548 5.47 8.16 27.39
N LEU A 549 5.70 7.05 26.71
CA LEU A 549 5.19 6.76 25.36
C LEU A 549 3.80 6.10 25.41
N ILE A 550 3.54 5.36 26.49
CA ILE A 550 2.27 4.77 26.90
C ILE A 550 1.64 5.73 27.91
N VAL A 551 1.36 6.95 27.47
CA VAL A 551 0.31 7.73 28.12
C VAL A 551 -0.97 7.24 27.48
N ASP A 552 -1.70 6.40 28.20
CA ASP A 552 -3.05 6.01 27.84
C ASP A 552 -3.90 7.28 27.78
N SER A 553 -4.17 7.77 26.57
CA SER A 553 -4.99 8.96 26.35
C SER A 553 -6.48 8.66 26.51
N ASP A 554 -6.81 7.38 26.74
CA ASP A 554 -8.16 6.87 26.89
C ASP A 554 -8.46 6.48 28.37
N ALA A 555 -7.53 6.71 29.30
CA ALA A 555 -7.78 6.51 30.73
C ALA A 555 -8.63 7.66 31.29
N PHE A 556 -9.92 7.40 31.51
CA PHE A 556 -10.86 8.34 32.14
C PHE A 556 -10.27 8.92 33.43
N THR A 557 -10.32 10.24 33.57
CA THR A 557 -9.97 10.90 34.83
C THR A 557 -10.93 10.47 35.93
N HIS A 558 -10.50 10.54 37.19
CA HIS A 558 -11.33 10.08 38.31
C HIS A 558 -12.70 10.79 38.39
N GLY A 559 -12.75 12.07 37.97
CA GLY A 559 -14.00 12.82 37.84
C GLY A 559 -14.91 12.30 36.71
N GLU A 560 -14.34 11.93 35.56
CA GLU A 560 -15.10 11.32 34.47
C GLU A 560 -15.61 9.93 34.83
N GLN A 561 -14.87 9.17 35.65
CA GLN A 561 -15.32 7.86 36.15
C GLN A 561 -16.50 7.98 37.13
N GLU A 562 -16.50 8.98 38.01
CA GLU A 562 -17.64 9.25 38.89
C GLU A 562 -18.87 9.71 38.09
N GLN A 563 -18.68 10.60 37.12
CA GLN A 563 -19.74 11.05 36.22
C GLN A 563 -20.36 9.86 35.44
N LEU A 564 -19.52 8.95 34.93
CA LEU A 564 -19.97 7.77 34.19
C LEU A 564 -20.76 6.80 35.08
N LYS A 565 -20.38 6.66 36.36
CA LYS A 565 -21.13 5.83 37.32
C LYS A 565 -22.50 6.43 37.63
N GLU A 566 -22.58 7.76 37.80
CA GLU A 566 -23.85 8.46 38.00
C GLU A 566 -24.76 8.33 36.77
N ASP A 567 -24.20 8.51 35.57
CA ASP A 567 -24.94 8.37 34.31
C ASP A 567 -25.46 6.94 34.11
N ILE A 568 -24.65 5.93 34.44
CA ILE A 568 -25.06 4.52 34.39
C ILE A 568 -26.15 4.21 35.44
N ALA A 569 -26.04 4.77 36.65
CA ALA A 569 -27.07 4.60 37.68
C ALA A 569 -28.40 5.25 37.25
N ALA A 570 -28.35 6.44 36.64
CA ALA A 570 -29.52 7.12 36.10
C ALA A 570 -30.17 6.32 34.96
N ILE A 571 -29.39 5.82 34.00
CA ILE A 571 -29.88 5.00 32.88
C ILE A 571 -30.49 3.69 33.40
N ARG A 572 -29.89 3.07 34.42
CA ARG A 572 -30.43 1.84 35.02
C ARG A 572 -31.78 2.06 35.70
N GLY A 573 -31.98 3.22 36.33
CA GLY A 573 -33.28 3.62 36.88
C GLY A 573 -34.35 3.85 35.80
N MET A 574 -33.95 4.31 34.61
CA MET A 574 -34.86 4.54 33.48
C MET A 574 -35.27 3.25 32.74
N ILE A 575 -34.52 2.15 32.90
CA ILE A 575 -34.76 0.87 32.22
C ILE A 575 -35.56 -0.10 33.09
N THR A 576 -35.71 0.16 34.40
CA THR A 576 -36.63 -0.60 35.25
C THR A 576 -38.08 -0.39 34.80
N PRO A 577 -38.80 -1.44 34.35
CA PRO A 577 -40.13 -1.26 33.78
C PRO A 577 -41.12 -0.86 34.86
N THR A 578 -41.78 0.29 34.69
CA THR A 578 -43.05 0.57 35.36
C THR A 578 -44.12 -0.38 34.83
N LYS A 579 -44.97 -0.90 35.72
CA LYS A 579 -45.93 -1.98 35.45
C LYS A 579 -46.97 -1.67 34.36
N ASP A 580 -47.09 -0.43 33.91
CA ASP A 580 -48.22 0.03 33.11
C ASP A 580 -47.74 0.50 31.74
N GLY A 581 -47.45 -0.47 30.86
CA GLY A 581 -46.79 -0.31 29.56
C GLY A 581 -47.40 0.71 28.60
N SER A 582 -47.14 2.00 28.80
CA SER A 582 -47.52 3.08 27.89
C SER A 582 -46.32 3.54 27.04
N PHE A 583 -46.27 3.07 25.80
CA PHE A 583 -45.25 3.38 24.79
C PHE A 583 -45.24 4.86 24.36
N ALA A 584 -46.28 5.63 24.70
CA ALA A 584 -46.44 7.03 24.28
C ALA A 584 -45.59 8.03 25.08
N ALA A 585 -45.24 7.73 26.33
CA ALA A 585 -44.38 8.58 27.15
C ALA A 585 -42.89 8.46 26.75
N ALA A 586 -42.44 7.25 26.42
CA ALA A 586 -41.07 6.95 26.04
C ALA A 586 -40.64 7.65 24.72
N VAL A 587 -41.55 7.75 23.74
CA VAL A 587 -41.27 8.39 22.44
C VAL A 587 -41.14 9.91 22.56
N ARG A 588 -41.86 10.55 23.49
CA ARG A 588 -41.67 12.00 23.77
C ARG A 588 -40.40 12.27 24.55
N LEU A 589 -40.04 11.38 25.47
CA LEU A 589 -38.79 11.46 26.23
C LEU A 589 -37.56 11.37 25.31
N GLU A 590 -37.59 10.47 24.31
CA GLU A 590 -36.50 10.32 23.33
C GLU A 590 -36.24 11.60 22.52
N ALA A 591 -37.29 12.33 22.15
CA ALA A 591 -37.18 13.56 21.37
C ALA A 591 -36.55 14.72 22.16
N ASP A 592 -36.88 14.86 23.44
CA ASP A 592 -36.29 15.87 24.32
C ASP A 592 -34.85 15.49 24.74
N MET A 593 -34.56 14.20 24.91
CA MET A 593 -33.19 13.70 25.18
C MET A 593 -32.24 13.95 24.00
N ARG A 594 -32.73 13.83 22.75
CA ARG A 594 -31.94 14.17 21.56
C ARG A 594 -31.58 15.65 21.48
N ARG A 595 -32.42 16.56 22.00
CA ARG A 595 -32.05 17.99 22.08
C ARG A 595 -30.94 18.24 23.11
N TYR A 596 -30.98 17.56 24.25
CA TYR A 596 -29.96 17.67 25.28
C TYR A 596 -28.58 17.08 24.87
N LEU A 597 -28.59 16.03 24.05
CA LEU A 597 -27.36 15.34 23.59
C LEU A 597 -26.65 16.04 22.42
N HIS A 598 -27.33 16.96 21.71
CA HIS A 598 -26.81 17.60 20.50
C HIS A 598 -26.40 19.08 20.66
N ASP A 599 -26.50 19.67 21.85
CA ASP A 599 -26.13 21.08 22.07
C ASP A 599 -24.70 21.20 22.63
N GLU A 600 -23.82 21.91 21.91
CA GLU A 600 -22.38 22.02 22.22
C GLU A 600 -22.07 23.11 23.27
N GLU A 601 -23.05 23.97 23.62
CA GLU A 601 -22.85 25.11 24.53
C GLU A 601 -23.29 24.78 25.98
N PRO A 602 -22.37 24.79 27.00
CA PRO A 602 -22.66 24.28 28.35
C PRO A 602 -23.80 24.97 29.09
N THR A 603 -23.94 26.28 28.91
CA THR A 603 -24.96 27.12 29.57
C THR A 603 -26.37 26.90 29.00
N ARG A 604 -26.49 26.62 27.70
CA ARG A 604 -27.78 26.25 27.07
C ARG A 604 -28.19 24.84 27.45
N ARG A 605 -27.22 23.93 27.54
CA ARG A 605 -27.44 22.55 27.99
C ARG A 605 -28.01 22.49 29.41
N ALA A 606 -27.50 23.33 30.32
CA ALA A 606 -28.04 23.46 31.68
C ALA A 606 -29.47 24.01 31.70
N ARG A 607 -29.79 25.01 30.85
CA ARG A 607 -31.14 25.57 30.74
C ARG A 607 -32.15 24.58 30.16
N CYS A 608 -31.76 23.80 29.14
CA CYS A 608 -32.60 22.72 28.60
C CYS A 608 -32.87 21.61 29.63
N LEU A 609 -31.90 21.31 30.51
CA LEU A 609 -32.08 20.35 31.58
C LEU A 609 -33.09 20.83 32.63
N ASP A 610 -33.07 22.11 32.98
CA ASP A 610 -34.03 22.72 33.91
C ASP A 610 -35.45 22.78 33.32
N GLU A 611 -35.59 23.16 32.04
CA GLU A 611 -36.89 23.12 31.34
C GLU A 611 -37.46 21.70 31.25
N PHE A 612 -36.59 20.70 31.03
CA PHE A 612 -36.97 19.29 30.99
C PHE A 612 -37.45 18.79 32.38
N ARG A 613 -36.74 19.17 33.46
CA ARG A 613 -37.13 18.86 34.84
C ARG A 613 -38.46 19.50 35.24
N GLN A 614 -38.69 20.76 34.85
CA GLN A 614 -39.97 21.44 35.11
C GLN A 614 -41.14 20.79 34.37
N ARG A 615 -40.93 20.30 33.14
CA ARG A 615 -41.97 19.59 32.38
C ARG A 615 -42.31 18.22 32.93
N LEU A 616 -41.32 17.50 33.45
CA LEU A 616 -41.54 16.26 34.20
C LEU A 616 -42.40 16.48 35.45
N ALA A 617 -42.21 17.61 36.16
CA ALA A 617 -42.96 17.95 37.36
C ALA A 617 -44.41 18.43 37.10
N LEU A 618 -44.76 18.81 35.86
CA LEU A 618 -46.07 19.38 35.49
C LEU A 618 -47.09 18.37 34.97
N THR A 619 -46.81 17.07 35.02
CA THR A 619 -47.74 16.03 34.56
C THR A 619 -48.52 15.45 35.75
N PRO A 620 -49.83 15.71 35.91
CA PRO A 620 -50.60 15.15 37.03
C PRO A 620 -50.77 13.64 36.83
N TRP A 621 -50.23 12.84 37.74
CA TRP A 621 -50.44 11.39 37.85
C TRP A 621 -51.34 11.10 39.06
N ALA A 622 -52.61 11.42 38.94
CA ALA A 622 -53.62 11.00 39.91
C ALA A 622 -54.97 10.81 39.20
N GLU A 623 -55.71 9.78 39.62
CA GLU A 623 -57.05 9.36 39.19
C GLU A 623 -57.12 8.35 38.02
N ALA A 624 -56.92 7.07 38.33
CA ALA A 624 -57.67 5.96 37.74
C ALA A 624 -57.47 4.66 38.57
N GLU A 625 -57.90 4.67 39.84
CA GLU A 625 -58.03 3.45 40.64
C GLU A 625 -59.42 3.42 41.26
N GLN A 626 -60.44 3.14 40.43
CA GLN A 626 -61.76 2.70 40.86
C GLN A 626 -62.51 2.16 39.64
N HIS A 627 -62.35 0.86 39.38
CA HIS A 627 -63.40 -0.06 38.96
C HIS A 627 -62.81 -1.47 38.85
N SER A 628 -62.79 -2.14 40.00
CA SER A 628 -63.00 -3.58 40.08
C SER A 628 -64.43 -3.88 39.64
N ASP A 629 -64.62 -4.72 38.62
CA ASP A 629 -65.42 -5.95 38.67
C ASP A 629 -65.82 -6.41 37.26
N GLY A 630 -65.72 -7.73 37.04
CA GLY A 630 -66.56 -8.42 36.07
C GLY A 630 -65.85 -9.14 34.92
N GLY A 631 -65.41 -10.38 35.18
CA GLY A 631 -65.94 -11.51 34.41
C GLY A 631 -65.21 -12.00 33.16
N ARG A 632 -64.57 -13.17 33.37
CA ARG A 632 -64.10 -14.24 32.44
C ARG A 632 -62.77 -14.05 31.73
#